data_AF-B7X2T8-F1
#
_entry.id   AF-B7X2T8-F1
#
_cell.length_a   1.000
_cell.length_b   1.000
_cell.length_c   1.000
_cell.angle_alpha   90.00
_cell.angle_beta   90.00
_cell.angle_gamma   90.00
#
_symmetry.space_group_name_H-M   'P 1'
#
loop_
_entity.id
_entity.type
_entity.pdbx_description
1 polymer ?
#
loop_
_entity_poly.entity_id
_entity_poly.type
_entity_poly.pdbx_seq_one_letter_code
_entity_poly.pdbx_strand_id
1 'polypeptide(L)'
;MSQIAQRKNAHARLKIDTQALERAKRSLDDGAVVEEKSPWREDIIQLLNDSLATELVCILRYKRHHFTATGLSSPAIAGEFLVHANEEQSHADRIAARIVQLGGEPDFNPATLVDRSHADYDEQLDLHSMIRANLVAERVAIEAYTQMIALIGDKDHTTRRLIEQILEQEQEHADELSDWMHK
;
A
#
# COMPACT_ATOMS: atom_id res chain seq x y z
N MET A 1 -43.66 35.76 -23.71
CA MET A 1 -43.65 36.38 -22.36
C MET A 1 -43.79 35.24 -21.36
N SER A 2 -42.69 34.50 -21.11
CA SER A 2 -41.77 34.66 -19.97
C SER A 2 -42.32 34.02 -18.68
N GLN A 3 -41.78 32.87 -18.32
CA GLN A 3 -41.11 32.68 -17.02
C GLN A 3 -40.48 31.29 -16.94
N ILE A 4 -39.21 31.24 -17.35
CA ILE A 4 -38.27 30.22 -16.90
C ILE A 4 -38.06 30.47 -15.41
N ALA A 5 -38.77 29.72 -14.56
CA ALA A 5 -38.57 29.77 -13.12
C ALA A 5 -37.29 29.00 -12.77
N GLN A 6 -36.18 29.74 -12.75
CA GLN A 6 -34.96 29.39 -12.04
C GLN A 6 -35.29 28.89 -10.63
N ARG A 7 -35.09 27.60 -10.34
CA ARG A 7 -34.82 27.14 -8.98
C ARG A 7 -33.34 26.86 -8.81
N LYS A 8 -32.69 27.97 -8.44
CA LYS A 8 -31.43 28.12 -7.73
C LYS A 8 -30.81 26.82 -7.22
N ASN A 9 -29.67 26.49 -7.79
CA ASN A 9 -28.67 25.62 -7.19
C ASN A 9 -28.14 26.36 -5.94
N ALA A 10 -28.78 26.16 -4.79
CA ALA A 10 -28.28 26.66 -3.52
C ALA A 10 -27.10 25.75 -3.15
N HIS A 11 -25.87 26.25 -3.33
CA HIS A 11 -24.71 25.58 -2.74
C HIS A 11 -24.98 25.39 -1.24
N ALA A 12 -25.25 24.16 -0.84
CA ALA A 12 -25.37 23.81 0.57
C ALA A 12 -24.07 24.25 1.24
N ARG A 13 -24.18 25.19 2.19
CA ARG A 13 -23.01 25.69 2.92
C ARG A 13 -22.38 24.50 3.63
N LEU A 14 -21.09 24.27 3.38
CA LEU A 14 -20.31 23.27 4.11
C LEU A 14 -20.38 23.61 5.60
N LYS A 15 -21.02 22.74 6.37
CA LYS A 15 -21.19 22.87 7.82
C LYS A 15 -20.79 21.56 8.45
N ILE A 16 -20.04 21.66 9.54
CA ILE A 16 -19.70 20.51 10.37
C ILE A 16 -20.96 20.00 11.06
N ASP A 17 -21.13 18.68 11.14
CA ASP A 17 -22.18 18.06 11.96
C ASP A 17 -21.82 18.22 13.44
N THR A 18 -22.36 19.26 14.08
CA THR A 18 -22.14 19.53 15.49
C THR A 18 -22.73 18.46 16.39
N GLN A 19 -23.75 17.71 15.96
CA GLN A 19 -24.31 16.61 16.74
C GLN A 19 -23.36 15.42 16.77
N ALA A 20 -22.68 15.12 15.66
CA ALA A 20 -21.63 14.11 15.63
C ALA A 20 -20.49 14.45 16.59
N LEU A 21 -20.08 15.72 16.65
CA LEU A 21 -19.06 16.17 17.61
C LEU A 21 -19.49 15.95 19.07
N GLU A 22 -20.76 16.22 19.40
CA GLU A 22 -21.26 15.99 20.76
C GLU A 22 -21.38 14.51 21.11
N ARG A 23 -21.65 13.63 20.13
CA ARG A 23 -21.58 12.17 20.33
C ARG A 23 -20.14 11.73 20.61
N ALA A 24 -19.18 12.19 19.81
CA ALA A 24 -17.77 11.84 19.96
C ALA A 24 -17.22 12.22 21.36
N LYS A 25 -17.63 13.37 21.91
CA LYS A 25 -17.24 13.79 23.28
C LYS A 25 -17.70 12.85 24.40
N ARG A 26 -18.68 11.97 24.13
CA ARG A 26 -19.29 11.07 25.13
C ARG A 26 -18.81 9.62 25.00
N SER A 27 -18.26 9.22 23.85
CA SER A 27 -17.61 7.91 23.66
C SER A 27 -16.16 7.98 24.14
N LEU A 28 -15.95 7.78 25.44
CA LEU A 28 -14.60 7.80 26.04
C LEU A 28 -13.91 6.42 25.99
N ASP A 29 -14.68 5.35 25.79
CA ASP A 29 -14.19 3.97 25.88
C ASP A 29 -13.82 3.36 24.51
N ASP A 30 -14.19 4.01 23.40
CA ASP A 30 -14.04 3.49 22.02
C ASP A 30 -12.66 3.79 21.38
N GLY A 31 -11.71 4.35 22.15
CA GLY A 31 -10.37 4.70 21.65
C GLY A 31 -10.37 5.68 20.47
N ALA A 32 -9.33 5.64 19.64
CA ALA A 32 -9.25 6.43 18.40
C ALA A 32 -10.04 5.80 17.24
N VAL A 33 -10.88 4.80 17.50
CA VAL A 33 -11.45 3.93 16.47
C VAL A 33 -12.49 4.71 15.67
N VAL A 34 -12.07 5.12 14.47
CA VAL A 34 -12.95 5.65 13.45
C VAL A 34 -13.76 4.48 12.89
N GLU A 35 -15.07 4.54 13.12
CA GLU A 35 -16.10 3.70 12.50
C GLU A 35 -15.90 2.18 12.62
N GLU A 36 -16.07 1.64 13.82
CA GLU A 36 -16.35 0.20 14.04
C GLU A 36 -17.50 -0.36 13.19
N LYS A 37 -18.27 0.51 12.51
CA LYS A 37 -19.50 0.22 11.77
C LYS A 37 -19.40 0.47 10.25
N SER A 38 -18.22 0.77 9.71
CA SER A 38 -18.09 0.86 8.24
C SER A 38 -18.37 -0.51 7.62
N PRO A 39 -19.31 -0.62 6.66
CA PRO A 39 -19.62 -1.90 6.02
C PRO A 39 -18.46 -2.45 5.18
N TRP A 40 -17.41 -1.64 4.96
CA TRP A 40 -16.24 -1.97 4.15
C TRP A 40 -15.01 -2.38 4.97
N ARG A 41 -15.12 -2.36 6.30
CA ARG A 41 -13.98 -2.58 7.21
C ARG A 41 -13.27 -3.90 6.92
N GLU A 42 -14.02 -5.00 6.84
CA GLU A 42 -13.47 -6.33 6.60
C GLU A 42 -12.83 -6.45 5.22
N ASP A 43 -13.45 -5.89 4.18
CA ASP A 43 -12.89 -5.86 2.82
C ASP A 43 -11.57 -5.08 2.78
N ILE A 44 -11.49 -3.95 3.49
CA ILE A 44 -10.26 -3.15 3.59
C ILE A 44 -9.16 -3.92 4.34
N ILE A 45 -9.50 -4.62 5.43
CA ILE A 45 -8.55 -5.46 6.16
C ILE A 45 -8.02 -6.60 5.26
N GLN A 46 -8.88 -7.20 4.43
CA GLN A 46 -8.46 -8.23 3.49
C GLN A 46 -7.48 -7.68 2.45
N LEU A 47 -7.82 -6.55 1.80
CA LEU A 47 -6.93 -5.89 0.84
C LEU A 47 -5.56 -5.56 1.46
N LEU A 48 -5.56 -5.05 2.70
CA LEU A 48 -4.32 -4.76 3.41
C LEU A 48 -3.51 -6.02 3.75
N ASN A 49 -4.16 -7.14 4.06
CA ASN A 49 -3.45 -8.39 4.32
C ASN A 49 -2.82 -8.98 3.04
N ASP A 50 -3.47 -8.82 1.89
CA ASP A 50 -2.91 -9.26 0.60
C ASP A 50 -1.72 -8.37 0.19
N SER A 51 -1.81 -7.05 0.43
CA SER A 51 -0.65 -6.14 0.31
C SER A 51 0.47 -6.49 1.30
N LEU A 52 0.16 -6.78 2.56
CA LEU A 52 1.15 -7.20 3.55
C LEU A 52 1.92 -8.44 3.09
N ALA A 53 1.23 -9.45 2.54
CA ALA A 53 1.90 -10.60 1.95
C ALA A 53 2.82 -10.21 0.79
N THR A 54 2.37 -9.29 -0.06
CA THR A 54 3.15 -8.76 -1.18
C THR A 54 4.45 -8.12 -0.68
N GLU A 55 4.37 -7.21 0.28
CA GLU A 55 5.55 -6.56 0.88
C GLU A 55 6.51 -7.58 1.50
N LEU A 56 5.98 -8.56 2.23
CA LEU A 56 6.80 -9.62 2.84
C LEU A 56 7.52 -10.48 1.79
N VAL A 57 6.88 -10.78 0.65
CA VAL A 57 7.54 -11.45 -0.48
C VAL A 57 8.63 -10.55 -1.08
N CYS A 58 8.34 -9.26 -1.29
CA CYS A 58 9.29 -8.27 -1.82
C CYS A 58 10.55 -8.16 -0.94
N ILE A 59 10.40 -8.04 0.38
CA ILE A 59 11.53 -8.03 1.34
C ILE A 59 12.43 -9.24 1.16
N LEU A 60 11.83 -10.44 1.10
CA LEU A 60 12.58 -11.69 0.97
C LEU A 60 13.30 -11.78 -0.38
N ARG A 61 12.65 -11.35 -1.46
CA ARG A 61 13.22 -11.32 -2.82
C ARG A 61 14.39 -10.34 -2.89
N TYR A 62 14.21 -9.11 -2.44
CA TYR A 62 15.28 -8.10 -2.42
C TYR A 62 16.47 -8.52 -1.56
N LYS A 63 16.23 -9.07 -0.36
CA LYS A 63 17.33 -9.58 0.49
C LYS A 63 18.10 -10.70 -0.20
N ARG A 64 17.39 -11.63 -0.85
CA ARG A 64 18.05 -12.69 -1.61
C ARG A 64 18.91 -12.09 -2.73
N HIS A 65 18.38 -11.16 -3.51
CA HIS A 65 19.13 -10.50 -4.58
C HIS A 65 20.33 -9.72 -4.05
N HIS A 66 20.20 -8.98 -2.95
CA HIS A 66 21.31 -8.33 -2.27
C HIS A 66 22.46 -9.31 -1.96
N PHE A 67 22.15 -10.45 -1.32
CA PHE A 67 23.19 -11.40 -0.91
C PHE A 67 23.78 -12.23 -2.05
N THR A 68 23.07 -12.36 -3.18
CA THR A 68 23.48 -13.24 -4.28
C THR A 68 23.95 -12.48 -5.53
N ALA A 69 23.81 -11.16 -5.56
CA ALA A 69 24.27 -10.31 -6.65
C ALA A 69 25.81 -10.34 -6.77
N THR A 70 26.30 -10.81 -7.91
CA THR A 70 27.73 -10.90 -8.24
C THR A 70 28.03 -10.24 -9.59
N GLY A 71 29.28 -9.81 -9.82
CA GLY A 71 29.69 -9.10 -11.05
C GLY A 71 30.35 -7.74 -10.78
N LEU A 72 30.85 -7.09 -11.83
CA LEU A 72 31.64 -5.85 -11.69
C LEU A 72 30.80 -4.66 -11.20
N SER A 73 29.55 -4.55 -11.66
CA SER A 73 28.59 -3.53 -11.24
C SER A 73 27.79 -3.93 -9.99
N SER A 74 27.97 -5.15 -9.48
CA SER A 74 27.08 -5.72 -8.46
C SER A 74 27.14 -5.04 -7.10
N PRO A 75 28.27 -4.49 -6.59
CA PRO A 75 28.28 -3.92 -5.24
C PRO A 75 27.31 -2.74 -5.04
N ALA A 76 27.17 -1.87 -6.05
CA ALA A 76 26.25 -0.73 -5.97
C ALA A 76 24.79 -1.19 -6.04
N ILE A 77 24.45 -2.01 -7.05
CA ILE A 77 23.08 -2.52 -7.25
C ILE A 77 22.65 -3.41 -6.07
N ALA A 78 23.55 -4.25 -5.56
CA ALA A 78 23.28 -5.04 -4.37
C ALA A 78 23.03 -4.15 -3.14
N GLY A 79 23.78 -3.06 -3.00
CA GLY A 79 23.54 -2.06 -1.96
C GLY A 79 22.12 -1.50 -2.02
N GLU A 80 21.68 -1.13 -3.22
CA GLU A 80 20.34 -0.57 -3.42
C GLU A 80 19.22 -1.61 -3.20
N PHE A 81 19.44 -2.87 -3.59
CA PHE A 81 18.50 -3.95 -3.22
C PHE A 81 18.30 -4.07 -1.71
N LEU A 82 19.33 -3.79 -0.90
CA LEU A 82 19.17 -3.77 0.55
C LEU A 82 18.41 -2.53 1.03
N VAL A 83 18.56 -1.38 0.36
CA VAL A 83 17.79 -0.16 0.65
C VAL A 83 16.31 -0.44 0.41
N HIS A 84 15.94 -0.90 -0.79
CA HIS A 84 14.56 -1.26 -1.12
C HIS A 84 14.01 -2.31 -0.14
N ALA A 85 14.77 -3.37 0.20
CA ALA A 85 14.32 -4.35 1.19
C ALA A 85 13.95 -3.75 2.57
N ASN A 86 14.58 -2.65 2.97
CA ASN A 86 14.26 -1.98 4.22
C ASN A 86 13.06 -1.02 4.06
N GLU A 87 12.87 -0.46 2.88
CA GLU A 87 11.69 0.34 2.54
C GLU A 87 10.43 -0.53 2.48
N GLU A 88 10.50 -1.71 1.86
CA GLU A 88 9.40 -2.69 1.88
C GLU A 88 9.08 -3.15 3.31
N GLN A 89 10.09 -3.26 4.18
CA GLN A 89 9.86 -3.55 5.60
C GLN A 89 9.08 -2.40 6.28
N SER A 90 9.40 -1.16 5.96
CA SER A 90 8.66 0.01 6.45
C SER A 90 7.23 0.03 5.92
N HIS A 91 7.00 -0.37 4.66
CA HIS A 91 5.67 -0.52 4.07
C HIS A 91 4.86 -1.58 4.83
N ALA A 92 5.41 -2.78 5.00
CA ALA A 92 4.80 -3.88 5.73
C ALA A 92 4.41 -3.49 7.17
N ASP A 93 5.31 -2.80 7.89
CA ASP A 93 5.06 -2.38 9.27
C ASP A 93 3.91 -1.38 9.37
N ARG A 94 3.83 -0.42 8.43
CA ARG A 94 2.74 0.57 8.37
C ARG A 94 1.40 -0.08 8.02
N ILE A 95 1.40 -1.03 7.08
CA ILE A 95 0.21 -1.81 6.70
C ILE A 95 -0.28 -2.64 7.89
N ALA A 96 0.61 -3.37 8.56
CA ALA A 96 0.27 -4.17 9.74
C ALA A 96 -0.29 -3.32 10.88
N ALA A 97 0.33 -2.16 11.15
CA ALA A 97 -0.19 -1.21 12.12
C ALA A 97 -1.59 -0.72 11.75
N ARG A 98 -1.87 -0.49 10.46
CA ARG A 98 -3.19 -0.07 10.00
C ARG A 98 -4.24 -1.16 10.15
N ILE A 99 -3.89 -2.42 9.87
CA ILE A 99 -4.77 -3.58 10.10
C ILE A 99 -5.20 -3.64 11.57
N VAL A 100 -4.26 -3.49 12.51
CA VAL A 100 -4.55 -3.49 13.95
C VAL A 100 -5.41 -2.28 14.36
N GLN A 101 -5.19 -1.10 13.78
CA GLN A 101 -6.05 0.07 14.02
C GLN A 101 -7.48 -0.13 13.54
N LEU A 102 -7.66 -0.90 12.47
CA LEU A 102 -8.97 -1.35 11.99
C LEU A 102 -9.48 -2.54 12.80
N GLY A 103 -8.82 -2.94 13.89
CA GLY A 103 -9.21 -4.07 14.75
C GLY A 103 -9.16 -5.44 14.06
N GLY A 104 -8.39 -5.57 12.99
CA GLY A 104 -8.08 -6.86 12.36
C GLY A 104 -6.76 -7.44 12.88
N GLU A 105 -6.42 -8.64 12.41
CA GLU A 105 -5.14 -9.30 12.71
C GLU A 105 -4.26 -9.33 11.46
N PRO A 106 -3.02 -8.83 11.50
CA PRO A 106 -2.11 -8.90 10.36
C PRO A 106 -1.54 -10.32 10.19
N ASP A 107 -1.68 -10.89 9.00
CA ASP A 107 -1.24 -12.25 8.69
C ASP A 107 0.21 -12.29 8.18
N PHE A 108 1.13 -12.61 9.10
CA PHE A 108 2.55 -12.85 8.84
C PHE A 108 2.89 -14.32 8.58
N ASN A 109 1.91 -15.22 8.44
CA ASN A 109 2.17 -16.65 8.31
C ASN A 109 2.93 -16.95 7.00
N PRO A 110 4.19 -17.43 7.06
CA PRO A 110 4.98 -17.68 5.87
C PRO A 110 4.42 -18.83 5.01
N ALA A 111 3.60 -19.72 5.60
CA ALA A 111 3.04 -20.86 4.90
C ALA A 111 1.99 -20.47 3.84
N THR A 112 1.37 -19.29 3.96
CA THR A 112 0.30 -18.80 3.07
C THR A 112 0.70 -17.54 2.32
N LEU A 113 1.97 -17.12 2.42
CA LEU A 113 2.43 -15.82 1.94
C LEU A 113 2.29 -15.69 0.43
N VAL A 114 2.78 -16.68 -0.31
CA VAL A 114 2.82 -16.66 -1.79
C VAL A 114 1.41 -16.75 -2.38
N ASP A 115 0.49 -17.47 -1.73
CA ASP A 115 -0.89 -17.62 -2.21
C ASP A 115 -1.70 -16.31 -2.11
N ARG A 116 -1.29 -15.39 -1.23
CA ARG A 116 -1.95 -14.10 -1.00
C ARG A 116 -1.24 -12.93 -1.68
N SER A 117 0.08 -13.05 -1.88
CA SER A 117 0.89 -12.01 -2.51
C SER A 117 0.43 -11.75 -3.94
N HIS A 118 0.37 -10.49 -4.34
CA HIS A 118 0.15 -10.10 -5.73
C HIS A 118 1.40 -10.32 -6.58
N ALA A 119 2.59 -10.23 -5.98
CA ALA A 119 3.87 -10.38 -6.65
C ALA A 119 4.50 -11.75 -6.39
N ASP A 120 5.17 -12.28 -7.41
CA ASP A 120 5.86 -13.56 -7.29
C ASP A 120 7.16 -13.44 -6.47
N TYR A 121 7.51 -14.55 -5.82
CA TYR A 121 8.88 -14.79 -5.39
C TYR A 121 9.73 -15.25 -6.59
N ASP A 122 11.03 -14.96 -6.59
CA ASP A 122 11.94 -15.50 -7.59
C ASP A 122 13.33 -15.84 -7.03
N GLU A 123 14.05 -16.65 -7.80
CA GLU A 123 15.35 -17.18 -7.44
C GLU A 123 16.44 -16.85 -8.49
N GLN A 124 16.29 -15.78 -9.26
CA GLN A 124 17.26 -15.41 -10.29
C GLN A 124 18.66 -15.20 -9.70
N LEU A 125 19.69 -15.55 -10.48
CA LEU A 125 21.11 -15.43 -10.07
C LEU A 125 21.91 -14.48 -10.97
N ASP A 126 21.41 -14.23 -12.19
CA ASP A 126 21.97 -13.23 -13.09
C ASP A 126 21.48 -11.83 -12.70
N LEU A 127 22.39 -10.86 -12.60
CA LEU A 127 22.10 -9.51 -12.12
C LEU A 127 21.02 -8.81 -12.96
N HIS A 128 21.08 -8.93 -14.28
CA HIS A 128 20.08 -8.33 -15.17
C HIS A 128 18.70 -9.00 -14.96
N SER A 129 18.67 -10.31 -14.74
CA SER A 129 17.45 -11.04 -14.43
C SER A 129 16.87 -10.68 -13.06
N MET A 130 17.71 -10.41 -12.04
CA MET A 130 17.29 -9.89 -10.73
C MET A 130 16.61 -8.52 -10.86
N ILE A 131 17.25 -7.58 -11.57
CA ILE A 131 16.69 -6.23 -11.80
C ILE A 131 15.34 -6.35 -12.51
N ARG A 132 15.27 -7.18 -13.54
CA ARG A 132 14.02 -7.42 -14.27
C ARG A 132 12.93 -8.00 -13.36
N ALA A 133 13.25 -8.97 -12.52
CA ALA A 133 12.28 -9.59 -11.62
C ALA A 133 11.73 -8.59 -10.61
N ASN A 134 12.61 -7.80 -9.98
CA ASN A 134 12.19 -6.71 -9.09
C ASN A 134 11.34 -5.66 -9.83
N LEU A 135 11.74 -5.22 -11.02
CA LEU A 135 10.96 -4.25 -11.80
C LEU A 135 9.55 -4.75 -12.16
N VAL A 136 9.42 -6.04 -12.48
CA VAL A 136 8.11 -6.65 -12.73
C VAL A 136 7.27 -6.63 -11.48
N ALA A 137 7.85 -6.98 -10.33
CA ALA A 137 7.15 -6.96 -9.06
C ALA A 137 6.70 -5.55 -8.65
N GLU A 138 7.54 -4.51 -8.83
CA GLU A 138 7.12 -3.13 -8.52
C GLU A 138 5.99 -2.67 -9.40
N ARG A 139 5.98 -3.04 -10.68
CA ARG A 139 4.85 -2.72 -11.56
C ARG A 139 3.55 -3.40 -11.12
N VAL A 140 3.63 -4.61 -10.57
CA VAL A 140 2.48 -5.31 -10.01
C VAL A 140 2.00 -4.64 -8.73
N ALA A 141 2.92 -4.26 -7.83
CA ALA A 141 2.59 -3.52 -6.61
C ALA A 141 1.95 -2.16 -6.92
N ILE A 142 2.51 -1.39 -7.85
CA ILE A 142 1.97 -0.12 -8.35
C ILE A 142 0.53 -0.29 -8.85
N GLU A 143 0.27 -1.32 -9.65
CA GLU A 143 -1.08 -1.59 -10.17
C GLU A 143 -2.05 -1.96 -9.03
N ALA A 144 -1.63 -2.86 -8.13
CA ALA A 144 -2.44 -3.26 -6.97
C ALA A 144 -2.80 -2.04 -6.08
N TYR A 145 -1.82 -1.20 -5.75
CA TYR A 145 -2.04 -0.01 -4.94
C TYR A 145 -2.89 1.05 -5.65
N THR A 146 -2.71 1.23 -6.97
CA THR A 146 -3.58 2.11 -7.77
C THR A 146 -5.04 1.65 -7.71
N GLN A 147 -5.29 0.34 -7.86
CA GLN A 147 -6.63 -0.23 -7.73
C GLN A 147 -7.19 -0.08 -6.31
N MET A 148 -6.39 -0.34 -5.27
CA MET A 148 -6.81 -0.17 -3.88
C MET A 148 -7.21 1.27 -3.56
N ILE A 149 -6.46 2.26 -4.05
CA ILE A 149 -6.79 3.69 -3.87
C ILE A 149 -8.17 3.99 -4.45
N ALA A 150 -8.47 3.46 -5.65
CA ALA A 150 -9.77 3.63 -6.30
C ALA A 150 -10.90 2.89 -5.57
N LEU A 151 -10.65 1.64 -5.13
CA LEU A 151 -11.61 0.82 -4.39
C LEU A 151 -11.96 1.44 -3.03
N ILE A 152 -10.95 1.90 -2.28
CA ILE A 152 -11.13 2.53 -0.97
C ILE A 152 -11.81 3.89 -1.14
N GLY A 153 -11.28 4.78 -1.98
CA GLY A 153 -11.88 6.07 -2.27
C GLY A 153 -12.20 6.90 -1.01
N ASP A 154 -13.49 7.18 -0.80
CA ASP A 154 -14.04 7.91 0.33
C ASP A 154 -14.46 7.03 1.53
N LYS A 155 -14.32 5.70 1.41
CA LYS A 155 -14.72 4.73 2.44
C LYS A 155 -13.78 4.74 3.65
N ASP A 156 -12.50 5.01 3.41
CA ASP A 156 -11.49 5.16 4.47
C ASP A 156 -10.35 6.07 3.99
N HIS A 157 -10.42 7.35 4.37
CA HIS A 157 -9.41 8.33 4.00
C HIS A 157 -8.03 8.08 4.63
N THR A 158 -7.97 7.39 5.77
CA THR A 158 -6.70 7.12 6.44
C THR A 158 -5.97 5.99 5.76
N THR A 159 -6.67 4.90 5.43
CA THR A 159 -6.09 3.81 4.66
C THR A 159 -5.72 4.27 3.24
N ARG A 160 -6.58 5.03 2.55
CA ARG A 160 -6.26 5.56 1.22
C ARG A 160 -4.94 6.35 1.22
N ARG A 161 -4.77 7.28 2.17
CA ARG A 161 -3.55 8.09 2.28
C ARG A 161 -2.30 7.27 2.58
N LEU A 162 -2.44 6.23 3.39
CA LEU A 162 -1.33 5.29 3.65
C LEU A 162 -0.89 4.63 2.33
N ILE A 163 -1.84 4.11 1.56
CA ILE A 163 -1.55 3.43 0.29
C ILE A 163 -0.99 4.40 -0.77
N GLU A 164 -1.49 5.63 -0.83
CA GLU A 164 -0.94 6.68 -1.72
C GLU A 164 0.55 6.95 -1.44
N GLN A 165 0.95 6.97 -0.16
CA GLN A 165 2.34 7.17 0.22
C GLN A 165 3.23 5.98 -0.11
N ILE A 166 2.72 4.75 0.01
CA ILE A 166 3.47 3.54 -0.38
C ILE A 166 3.62 3.52 -1.91
N LEU A 167 2.55 3.78 -2.66
CA LEU A 167 2.56 3.87 -4.11
C LEU A 167 3.62 4.85 -4.65
N GLU A 168 3.78 6.00 -3.99
CA GLU A 168 4.81 6.98 -4.36
C GLU A 168 6.22 6.35 -4.30
N GLN A 169 6.53 5.62 -3.23
CA GLN A 169 7.83 4.94 -3.07
C GLN A 169 8.00 3.80 -4.08
N GLU A 170 6.95 3.01 -4.36
CA GLU A 170 7.05 1.95 -5.37
C GLU A 170 7.31 2.49 -6.78
N GLN A 171 6.77 3.68 -7.10
CA GLN A 171 7.07 4.35 -8.37
C GLN A 171 8.53 4.78 -8.45
N GLU A 172 9.10 5.28 -7.36
CA GLU A 172 10.53 5.60 -7.27
C GLU A 172 11.38 4.34 -7.46
N HIS A 173 11.07 3.23 -6.75
CA HIS A 173 11.76 1.95 -6.93
C HIS A 173 11.73 1.47 -8.39
N ALA A 174 10.56 1.53 -9.03
CA ALA A 174 10.38 1.07 -10.40
C ALA A 174 11.17 1.93 -11.41
N ASP A 175 11.23 3.25 -11.21
CA ASP A 175 11.99 4.16 -12.06
C ASP A 175 13.50 3.88 -11.95
N GLU A 176 14.02 3.68 -10.74
CA GLU A 176 15.44 3.36 -10.51
C GLU A 176 15.85 2.02 -11.15
N LEU A 177 15.03 0.99 -10.99
CA LEU A 177 15.25 -0.33 -11.61
C LEU A 177 15.17 -0.24 -13.15
N SER A 178 14.22 0.53 -13.68
CA SER A 178 14.09 0.75 -15.12
C SER A 178 15.32 1.44 -15.70
N ASP A 179 15.91 2.38 -14.97
CA ASP A 179 17.14 3.05 -15.34
C ASP A 179 18.33 2.10 -15.46
N TRP A 180 18.42 1.08 -14.58
CA TRP A 180 19.47 0.07 -14.68
C TRP A 180 19.25 -0.95 -15.79
N MET A 181 18.01 -1.19 -16.22
CA MET A 181 17.72 -2.06 -17.36
C MET A 181 18.25 -1.49 -18.70
N HIS A 182 18.53 -0.19 -18.75
CA HIS A 182 19.00 0.51 -19.95
C HIS A 182 20.48 0.89 -19.93
N LYS A 183 21.20 0.60 -18.83
CA LYS A 183 22.63 0.87 -18.66
C LYS A 183 23.47 -0.39 -18.89
#